data_AF-A0A944D311-F1
#
_entry.id   AF-A0A944D311-F1
#
_cell.length_a   1.000
_cell.length_b   1.000
_cell.length_c   1.000
_cell.angle_alpha   90.00
_cell.angle_beta   90.00
_cell.angle_gamma   90.00
#
_symmetry.space_group_name_H-M   'P 1'
#
loop_
_entity.id
_entity.type
_entity.pdbx_description
1 polymer ?
#
loop_
_entity_poly.entity_id
_entity_poly.type
_entity_poly.pdbx_seq_one_letter_code
_entity_poly.pdbx_strand_id
1 'polypeptide(L)'
;MDIPLYIFLIPYGAIIIFIAVWSLFCFYHLVKFGFFDFVGRLNALLFIGLCVIVIGLTIFLLKNVPWLESISSDTLLPGITDVFDPPTNY
;
A
#
# COMPACT_ATOMS: atom_id res chain seq x y z
N MET A 1 16.19 -5.96 -18.08
CA MET A 1 16.77 -6.25 -16.74
C MET A 1 15.62 -6.71 -15.86
N ASP A 2 15.68 -7.90 -15.28
CA ASP A 2 14.53 -8.45 -14.56
C ASP A 2 14.45 -7.90 -13.14
N ILE A 3 13.30 -7.29 -12.81
CA ILE A 3 13.05 -6.72 -11.48
C ILE A 3 12.23 -7.74 -10.68
N PRO A 4 12.72 -8.20 -9.52
CA PRO A 4 11.96 -9.15 -8.73
C PRO A 4 10.77 -8.46 -8.04
N LEU A 5 9.60 -9.11 -8.11
CA LEU A 5 8.33 -8.55 -7.63
C LEU A 5 8.31 -8.28 -6.12
N TYR A 6 9.12 -8.99 -5.33
CA TYR A 6 9.18 -8.78 -3.89
C TYR A 6 9.62 -7.36 -3.49
N ILE A 7 10.28 -6.61 -4.37
CA ILE A 7 10.68 -5.22 -4.08
C ILE A 7 9.45 -4.35 -3.81
N PHE A 8 8.31 -4.64 -4.46
CA PHE A 8 7.06 -3.91 -4.24
C PHE A 8 6.40 -4.22 -2.89
N LEU A 9 6.77 -5.32 -2.23
CA LEU A 9 6.30 -5.63 -0.87
C LEU A 9 6.88 -4.67 0.18
N ILE A 10 8.04 -4.06 -0.09
CA ILE A 10 8.70 -3.14 0.84
C ILE A 10 7.87 -1.86 1.08
N PRO A 11 7.52 -1.06 0.04
CA PRO A 11 6.69 0.13 0.25
C PRO A 11 5.28 -0.24 0.73
N TYR A 12 4.72 -1.37 0.28
CA TYR A 12 3.43 -1.87 0.76
C TYR A 12 3.46 -2.18 2.27
N GLY A 13 4.48 -2.90 2.72
CA GLY A 13 4.68 -3.22 4.14
C GLY A 13 4.85 -1.96 5.00
N ALA A 14 5.60 -0.98 4.51
CA ALA A 14 5.76 0.31 5.21
C ALA A 14 4.43 1.04 5.39
N ILE A 15 3.57 1.05 4.36
CA ILE A 15 2.23 1.64 4.43
C ILE A 15 1.36 0.90 5.44
N ILE A 16 1.36 -0.44 5.43
CA ILE A 16 0.59 -1.23 6.40
C ILE A 16 1.04 -0.96 7.83
N ILE A 17 2.36 -0.92 8.08
CA ILE A 17 2.91 -0.63 9.41
C ILE A 17 2.50 0.77 9.86
N PHE A 18 2.60 1.77 8.97
CA PHE A 18 2.16 3.13 9.27
C PHE A 18 0.68 3.18 9.64
N ILE A 19 -0.19 2.55 8.84
CA ILE A 19 -1.64 2.47 9.11
C ILE A 19 -1.90 1.74 10.44
N ALA A 20 -1.18 0.67 10.73
CA ALA A 20 -1.33 -0.09 11.97
C ALA A 20 -0.96 0.76 13.20
N VAL A 21 0.18 1.46 13.16
CA VAL A 21 0.63 2.35 14.24
C VAL A 21 -0.36 3.50 14.43
N TRP A 22 -0.83 4.10 13.33
CA TRP A 22 -1.82 5.18 13.38
C TRP A 22 -3.17 4.71 13.94
N SER A 23 -3.65 3.56 13.50
CA SER A 23 -4.87 2.93 14.03
C SER A 23 -4.76 2.66 15.53
N LEU A 24 -3.61 2.18 15.98
CA LEU A 24 -3.32 1.92 17.40
C LEU A 24 -3.27 3.21 18.22
N PHE A 25 -2.73 4.29 17.66
CA PHE A 25 -2.78 5.63 18.26
C PHE A 25 -4.22 6.16 18.38
N CYS A 26 -5.03 6.02 17.32
CA CYS A 26 -6.46 6.38 17.35
C CYS A 26 -7.23 5.56 18.39
N PHE A 27 -6.97 4.25 18.45
CA PHE A 27 -7.58 3.37 19.45
C PHE A 27 -7.19 3.76 20.87
N TYR A 28 -5.89 4.00 21.12
CA TYR A 28 -5.40 4.51 22.41
C TYR A 28 -6.09 5.81 22.81
N HIS A 29 -6.25 6.74 21.87
CA HIS A 29 -6.93 8.01 22.16
C HIS A 29 -8.41 7.80 22.48
N LEU A 30 -9.07 6.88 21.77
CA LEU A 30 -10.47 6.54 22.02
C LEU A 30 -10.66 5.93 23.41
N VAL A 31 -9.78 5.02 23.82
CA VAL A 31 -9.83 4.36 25.14
C VAL A 31 -9.44 5.31 26.27
N LYS A 32 -8.33 6.04 26.13
CA LYS A 32 -7.79 6.88 27.20
C LYS A 32 -8.59 8.16 27.39
N PHE A 33 -8.93 8.86 26.31
CA PHE A 33 -9.57 10.15 26.45
C PHE A 33 -11.06 10.03 26.66
N GLY A 34 -11.73 8.94 26.26
CA GLY A 34 -13.09 8.55 26.66
C GLY A 34 -14.22 9.57 26.44
N PHE A 35 -13.89 10.79 26.04
CA PHE A 35 -14.63 12.05 26.03
C PHE A 35 -14.33 12.82 24.75
N PHE A 36 -14.00 12.12 23.66
CA PHE A 36 -14.27 12.71 22.36
C PHE A 36 -15.78 12.95 22.26
N ASP A 37 -16.15 14.10 21.70
CA ASP A 37 -17.50 14.36 21.21
C ASP A 37 -17.99 13.14 20.42
N PHE A 38 -19.30 12.91 20.41
CA PHE A 38 -19.91 11.76 19.70
C PHE A 38 -19.35 11.61 18.27
N VAL A 39 -19.16 12.74 17.59
CA VAL A 39 -18.57 12.84 16.24
C VAL A 39 -17.15 12.27 16.19
N GLY A 40 -16.30 12.57 17.16
CA GLY A 40 -14.92 12.08 17.21
C GLY A 40 -14.83 10.57 17.43
N ARG A 41 -15.72 9.99 18.25
CA ARG A 41 -15.80 8.54 18.44
C ARG A 41 -16.28 7.83 17.19
N LEU A 42 -17.32 8.38 16.55
CA LEU A 42 -17.87 7.83 15.32
C LEU A 42 -16.83 7.86 14.18
N ASN A 43 -16.10 8.96 14.02
CA ASN A 43 -15.04 9.09 13.03
C ASN A 43 -13.88 8.11 13.28
N ALA A 44 -13.42 8.00 14.53
CA ALA A 44 -12.36 7.05 14.87
C ALA A 44 -12.77 5.59 14.62
N LEU A 45 -14.01 5.23 14.96
CA LEU A 45 -14.53 3.88 14.77
C LEU A 45 -14.73 3.55 13.28
N LEU A 46 -15.28 4.48 12.49
CA LEU A 46 -15.37 4.36 11.03
C LEU A 46 -14.00 4.24 10.39
N PHE A 47 -13.02 5.06 10.81
CA PHE A 47 -11.67 5.02 10.27
C PHE A 47 -10.99 3.69 10.55
N ILE A 48 -11.01 3.22 11.80
CA ILE A 48 -10.43 1.92 12.18
C ILE A 48 -11.11 0.78 11.40
N GLY A 49 -12.45 0.79 11.31
CA GLY A 49 -13.21 -0.21 10.56
C GLY A 49 -12.84 -0.24 9.08
N LEU A 50 -12.75 0.93 8.44
CA LEU A 50 -12.33 1.04 7.04
C LEU A 50 -10.89 0.54 6.85
N CYS A 51 -9.95 0.89 7.74
CA CYS A 51 -8.58 0.40 7.67
C CYS A 51 -8.51 -1.13 7.71
N VAL A 52 -9.26 -1.77 8.61
CA VAL A 52 -9.31 -3.24 8.70
C VAL A 52 -9.87 -3.86 7.43
N ILE A 53 -10.94 -3.31 6.88
CA ILE A 53 -11.55 -3.78 5.62
C ILE A 53 -10.57 -3.65 4.46
N VAL A 54 -9.91 -2.49 4.34
CA VAL A 54 -8.92 -2.23 3.27
C VAL A 54 -7.76 -3.21 3.36
N ILE A 55 -7.18 -3.40 4.55
CA ILE A 55 -6.07 -4.35 4.76
C ILE A 55 -6.51 -5.78 4.42
N GLY A 56 -7.72 -6.19 4.84
CA GLY A 56 -8.26 -7.51 4.52
C GLY A 56 -8.43 -7.72 3.01
N LEU A 57 -9.00 -6.72 2.32
CA LEU A 57 -9.18 -6.74 0.87
C LEU A 57 -7.85 -6.78 0.13
N THR A 58 -6.86 -5.97 0.54
CA THR A 58 -5.55 -5.97 -0.11
C THR A 58 -4.88 -7.34 0.06
N ILE A 59 -4.84 -7.90 1.26
CA ILE A 59 -4.30 -9.25 1.48
C ILE A 59 -5.01 -10.28 0.60
N PHE A 60 -6.35 -10.22 0.50
CA PHE A 60 -7.12 -11.14 -0.32
C PHE A 60 -6.78 -11.03 -1.82
N LEU A 61 -6.63 -9.81 -2.34
CA LEU A 61 -6.28 -9.55 -3.74
C LEU A 61 -4.84 -9.95 -4.07
N LEU A 62 -3.92 -9.73 -3.12
CA LEU A 62 -2.48 -9.90 -3.31
C LEU A 62 -1.99 -11.34 -3.01
N LYS A 63 -2.82 -12.21 -2.43
CA LYS A 63 -2.44 -13.57 -2.01
C LYS A 63 -1.99 -14.49 -3.16
N ASN A 64 -2.54 -14.27 -4.37
CA ASN A 64 -2.28 -15.12 -5.53
C ASN A 64 -1.17 -14.57 -6.43
N VAL A 65 -0.55 -13.45 -6.06
CA VAL A 65 0.53 -12.85 -6.83
C VAL A 65 1.80 -13.70 -6.64
N PRO A 66 2.47 -14.13 -7.72
CA PRO A 66 3.70 -14.91 -7.63
C PRO A 66 4.89 -14.00 -7.29
N TRP A 67 5.01 -13.63 -6.01
CA TRP A 67 6.01 -12.67 -5.52
C TRP A 67 7.48 -13.01 -5.78
N LEU A 68 7.76 -14.29 -6.02
CA LEU A 68 9.10 -14.79 -6.32
C LEU A 68 9.45 -14.70 -7.80
N GLU A 69 8.46 -14.43 -8.66
CA GLU A 69 8.71 -14.20 -10.07
C GLU A 69 9.28 -12.79 -10.32
N SER A 70 10.02 -12.68 -11.41
CA SER A 70 10.57 -11.42 -11.87
C SER A 70 9.78 -10.93 -13.07
N ILE A 71 9.50 -9.63 -13.10
CA ILE A 71 8.93 -8.98 -14.27
C ILE A 71 10.07 -8.34 -15.07
N SER A 72 10.04 -8.51 -16.39
CA SER A 72 10.95 -7.80 -17.28
C SER A 72 10.72 -6.29 -17.15
N SER A 73 11.80 -5.52 -17.05
CA SER A 73 11.76 -4.05 -17.10
C SER A 73 10.95 -3.49 -18.27
N ASP A 74 10.92 -4.21 -19.38
CA ASP A 74 10.38 -3.76 -20.67
C ASP A 74 8.85 -3.75 -20.67
N THR A 75 8.22 -4.56 -19.79
CA THR A 75 6.77 -4.55 -19.60
C THR A 75 6.30 -3.56 -18.52
N LEU A 76 7.18 -3.12 -17.63
CA LEU A 76 6.84 -2.14 -16.57
C LEU A 76 6.91 -0.69 -17.05
N LEU A 77 7.79 -0.39 -18.01
CA LEU A 77 8.06 0.97 -18.47
C LEU A 77 8.13 1.06 -20.01
N PRO A 78 7.06 0.69 -20.74
CA PRO A 78 7.07 0.64 -22.20
C PRO A 78 7.31 2.00 -22.88
N GLY A 79 7.39 3.12 -22.13
CA GLY A 79 7.58 4.47 -22.68
C GLY A 79 8.82 5.22 -22.19
N ILE A 80 9.68 4.62 -21.35
CA ILE A 80 10.92 5.29 -20.90
C ILE A 80 12.11 4.90 -21.79
N THR A 81 12.12 3.68 -22.34
CA THR A 81 13.20 3.21 -23.22
C THR A 81 13.19 3.92 -24.57
N ASP A 82 12.01 4.18 -25.16
CA ASP A 82 11.87 4.87 -26.46
C ASP A 82 12.35 6.34 -26.43
N VAL A 83 12.43 6.95 -25.24
CA VAL A 83 12.90 8.34 -25.07
C VAL A 83 14.43 8.43 -25.14
N PHE A 84 15.14 7.34 -24.84
CA PHE A 84 16.59 7.27 -24.89
C PHE A 84 17.13 6.60 -26.16
N ASP A 85 16.25 6.09 -27.01
CA ASP A 85 16.67 5.63 -28.33
C ASP A 85 17.10 6.84 -29.16
N PRO A 86 18.37 6.90 -29.61
CA PRO A 86 18.79 7.95 -30.53
C PRO A 86 17.94 7.83 -31.79
N PRO A 87 17.50 8.94 -32.41
CA PRO A 87 16.76 8.89 -33.65
C PRO A 87 17.57 8.09 -34.67
N THR A 88 17.09 6.91 -35.03
CA THR A 88 17.65 6.12 -36.12
C THR A 88 17.34 6.87 -37.40
N ASN A 89 18.30 7.67 -37.84
CA ASN A 89 18.28 8.26 -39.18
C ASN A 89 18.46 7.14 -40.20
N TYR A 90 17.47 7.04 -41.11
CA TYR A 90 17.39 6.26 -42.36
C TYR A 90 16.99 4.79 -42.26
#